data_AF-A0A2E7I8S7-F1
#
_entry.id   AF-A0A2E7I8S7-F1
#
_cell.length_a   1.000
_cell.length_b   1.000
_cell.length_c   1.000
_cell.angle_alpha   90.00
_cell.angle_beta   90.00
_cell.angle_gamma   90.00
#
_symmetry.space_group_name_H-M   'P 1'
#
loop_
_entity.id
_entity.type
_entity.pdbx_description
1 polymer ?
#
loop_
_entity_poly.entity_id
_entity_poly.type
_entity_poly.pdbx_seq_one_letter_code
_entity_poly.pdbx_strand_id
1 'polypeptide(L)'
;MNFKIPKLPAPLATFLLRIPLSVMFLQQGLDKFPVNEETADAVGLPYIVWWFVAFGEVGSAIGLIMGGIFGIFFTKGIISNLADLLTRFSGITMTCVVTGVIWLMMPSNLLDVILNDYLHVSLYVGGLYFALRGNSKYGF
;
A
#
# COMPACT_ATOMS: atom_id res chain seq x y z
N MET A 1 -27.27 24.78 -22.30
CA MET A 1 -25.79 24.68 -22.27
C MET A 1 -25.45 23.50 -21.38
N ASN A 2 -24.89 22.40 -21.91
CA ASN A 2 -24.52 21.25 -21.09
C ASN A 2 -23.19 21.58 -20.37
N PHE A 3 -23.27 21.98 -19.11
CA PHE A 3 -22.09 22.19 -18.27
C PHE A 3 -21.49 20.82 -17.93
N LYS A 4 -20.32 20.50 -18.50
CA LYS A 4 -19.62 19.23 -18.28
C LYS A 4 -18.28 19.53 -17.61
N ILE A 5 -18.13 19.12 -16.36
CA ILE A 5 -16.88 19.28 -15.60
C ILE A 5 -15.81 18.37 -16.25
N PRO A 6 -14.61 18.89 -16.58
CA PRO A 6 -13.54 18.09 -17.17
C PRO A 6 -13.07 17.01 -16.17
N LYS A 7 -12.90 15.78 -16.64
CA LYS A 7 -12.40 14.66 -15.84
C LYS A 7 -10.88 14.59 -15.93
N LEU A 8 -10.21 14.42 -14.79
CA LEU A 8 -8.78 14.15 -14.77
C LEU A 8 -8.50 12.77 -15.39
N PRO A 9 -7.41 12.60 -16.17
CA PRO A 9 -7.02 11.30 -16.68
C PRO A 9 -6.88 10.26 -15.56
N ALA A 10 -7.37 9.04 -15.80
CA ALA A 10 -7.37 7.96 -14.81
C ALA A 10 -6.00 7.72 -14.14
N PRO A 11 -4.85 7.72 -14.86
CA PRO A 11 -3.53 7.53 -14.23
C PRO A 11 -3.22 8.57 -13.15
N LEU A 12 -3.51 9.84 -13.42
CA LEU A 12 -3.29 10.94 -12.48
C LEU A 12 -4.25 10.90 -11.30
N ALA A 13 -5.54 10.62 -11.55
CA ALA A 13 -6.53 10.49 -10.48
C ALA A 13 -6.18 9.35 -9.52
N THR A 14 -5.78 8.19 -10.04
CA THR A 14 -5.36 7.05 -9.20
C THR A 14 -4.06 7.28 -8.46
N PHE A 15 -3.18 8.15 -8.98
CA PHE A 15 -1.93 8.47 -8.30
C PHE A 15 -2.16 9.19 -6.96
N LEU A 16 -3.19 10.03 -6.87
CA LEU A 16 -3.51 10.75 -5.64
C LEU A 16 -3.79 9.81 -4.45
N LEU A 17 -4.35 8.62 -4.70
CA LEU A 17 -4.58 7.60 -3.67
C LEU A 17 -3.29 6.99 -3.12
N ARG A 18 -2.21 7.00 -3.91
CA ARG A 18 -0.91 6.44 -3.50
C ARG A 18 -0.25 7.27 -2.42
N ILE A 19 -0.44 8.59 -2.46
CA ILE A 19 0.22 9.52 -1.54
C ILE A 19 -0.12 9.21 -0.07
N PRO A 20 -1.40 9.23 0.36
CA PRO A 20 -1.72 8.96 1.77
C PRO A 20 -1.35 7.53 2.18
N LEU A 21 -1.57 6.53 1.31
CA LEU A 21 -1.22 5.14 1.60
C LEU A 21 0.28 4.98 1.82
N SER A 22 1.10 5.49 0.89
CA SER A 22 2.55 5.39 0.98
C SER A 22 3.11 6.21 2.14
N VAL A 23 2.59 7.40 2.44
CA VAL A 23 3.07 8.19 3.58
C VAL A 23 2.82 7.47 4.90
N MET A 24 1.62 6.92 5.11
CA MET A 24 1.29 6.19 6.33
C MET A 24 2.15 4.93 6.48
N PHE A 25 2.27 4.13 5.43
CA PHE A 25 3.11 2.93 5.45
C PHE A 25 4.60 3.26 5.64
N LEU A 26 5.09 4.32 4.99
CA LEU A 26 6.48 4.74 5.13
C LEU A 26 6.78 5.17 6.57
N GLN A 27 5.89 5.96 7.16
CA GLN A 27 6.04 6.40 8.55
C GLN A 27 6.01 5.21 9.51
N GLN A 28 5.02 4.31 9.39
CA GLN A 28 4.93 3.10 10.22
C GLN A 28 6.17 2.20 10.09
N GLY A 29 6.73 2.11 8.90
CA GLY A 29 7.94 1.34 8.64
C GLY A 29 9.18 2.00 9.23
N LEU A 30 9.34 3.31 9.04
CA LEU A 30 10.47 4.09 9.58
C LEU A 30 10.47 4.13 11.11
N ASP A 31 9.30 4.15 11.75
CA ASP A 31 9.16 4.11 13.21
C ASP A 31 9.70 2.80 13.82
N LYS A 32 9.89 1.74 13.02
CA LYS A 32 10.49 0.47 13.43
C LYS A 32 12.02 0.45 13.31
N PHE A 33 12.65 1.51 12.81
CA PHE A 33 14.11 1.59 12.69
C PHE A 33 14.74 2.27 13.92
N PRO A 34 15.86 1.74 14.44
CA PRO A 34 16.57 0.54 14.00
C PRO A 34 15.84 -0.75 14.38
N VAL A 35 15.71 -1.68 13.42
CA VAL A 35 15.06 -2.97 13.65
C VAL A 35 15.93 -3.80 14.60
N ASN A 36 15.42 -4.13 15.78
CA ASN A 36 16.13 -4.90 16.81
C ASN A 36 15.23 -5.99 17.41
N GLU A 37 15.84 -6.93 18.13
CA GLU A 37 15.14 -8.06 18.75
C GLU A 37 14.22 -7.61 19.89
N GLU A 38 14.64 -6.61 20.68
CA GLU A 38 13.87 -6.09 21.82
C GLU A 38 12.49 -5.54 21.40
N THR A 39 12.42 -4.80 20.28
CA THR A 39 11.15 -4.27 19.76
C THR A 39 10.26 -5.36 19.16
N ALA A 40 10.86 -6.41 18.60
CA ALA A 40 10.13 -7.58 18.10
C ALA A 40 9.51 -8.38 19.26
N ASP A 41 10.28 -8.61 20.33
CA ASP A 41 9.83 -9.31 21.53
C ASP A 41 8.73 -8.54 22.27
N ALA A 42 8.80 -7.20 22.28
CA ALA A 42 7.78 -6.34 22.88
C ALA A 42 6.39 -6.50 22.24
N VAL A 43 6.33 -6.84 20.95
CA VAL A 43 5.09 -7.13 20.21
C VAL A 43 4.82 -8.63 20.05
N GLY A 44 5.64 -9.49 20.66
CA GLY A 44 5.48 -10.94 20.63
C GLY A 44 5.72 -11.59 19.25
N LEU A 45 6.53 -10.96 18.40
CA LEU A 45 6.84 -11.46 17.05
C LEU A 45 8.26 -12.00 16.96
N PRO A 46 8.51 -13.07 16.16
CA PRO A 46 9.86 -13.45 15.81
C PRO A 46 10.60 -12.33 15.09
N TYR A 47 11.88 -12.11 15.42
CA TYR A 47 12.70 -11.05 14.82
C TYR A 47 12.68 -11.06 13.28
N ILE A 48 12.72 -12.26 12.67
CA ILE A 48 12.65 -12.39 11.19
C ILE A 48 11.35 -11.83 10.62
N VAL A 49 10.22 -12.04 11.30
CA VAL A 49 8.91 -11.51 10.87
C VAL A 49 8.89 -9.99 11.04
N TRP A 50 9.40 -9.49 12.17
CA TRP A 50 9.52 -8.05 12.42
C TRP A 50 10.36 -7.33 11.36
N TRP A 51 11.48 -7.96 10.95
CA TRP A 51 12.31 -7.49 9.86
C TRP A 51 11.53 -7.40 8.55
N PHE A 52 10.81 -8.45 8.17
CA PHE A 52 9.98 -8.43 6.95
C PHE A 52 8.86 -7.38 7.01
N VAL A 53 8.28 -7.13 8.19
CA VAL A 53 7.28 -6.08 8.37
C VAL A 53 7.90 -4.70 8.15
N ALA A 54 8.98 -4.36 8.86
CA ALA A 54 9.60 -3.04 8.76
C ALA A 54 10.07 -2.72 7.33
N PHE A 55 10.79 -3.65 6.69
CA PHE A 55 11.24 -3.47 5.31
C PHE A 55 10.10 -3.58 4.29
N GLY A 56 9.09 -4.41 4.56
CA GLY A 56 7.91 -4.55 3.73
C GLY A 56 7.09 -3.26 3.70
N GLU A 57 6.93 -2.59 4.83
CA GLU A 57 6.22 -1.32 4.94
C GLU A 57 6.94 -0.20 4.18
N VAL A 58 8.23 -0.01 4.44
CA VAL A 58 9.06 0.99 3.74
C VAL A 58 9.15 0.69 2.24
N GLY A 59 9.43 -0.58 1.89
CA GLY A 59 9.61 -1.02 0.52
C GLY A 59 8.34 -0.91 -0.31
N SER A 60 7.19 -1.29 0.24
CA SER A 60 5.91 -1.16 -0.45
C SER A 60 5.46 0.30 -0.58
N ALA A 61 5.71 1.16 0.41
CA ALA A 61 5.42 2.58 0.31
C ALA A 61 6.19 3.23 -0.85
N ILE A 62 7.51 3.00 -0.92
CA ILE A 62 8.37 3.53 -1.98
C ILE A 62 8.01 2.89 -3.32
N GLY A 63 7.83 1.57 -3.34
CA GLY A 63 7.47 0.80 -4.53
C GLY A 63 6.16 1.27 -5.16
N LEU A 64 5.15 1.60 -4.35
CA LEU A 64 3.87 2.09 -4.83
C LEU A 64 3.99 3.46 -5.49
N ILE A 65 4.77 4.38 -4.91
CA ILE A 65 5.04 5.70 -5.50
C ILE A 65 5.82 5.56 -6.80
N MET A 66 6.93 4.81 -6.78
CA MET A 66 7.79 4.63 -7.94
C MET A 66 7.08 3.92 -9.09
N GLY A 67 6.35 2.84 -8.79
CA GLY A 67 5.51 2.12 -9.76
C GLY A 67 4.44 3.02 -10.37
N GLY A 68 3.94 3.98 -9.59
CA GLY A 68 3.00 4.97 -10.06
C GLY A 68 3.59 6.06 -10.95
N ILE A 69 4.74 6.61 -10.56
CA ILE A 69 5.49 7.59 -11.36
C ILE A 69 5.83 6.96 -12.71
N PHE A 70 6.45 5.79 -12.71
CA PHE A 70 6.80 5.10 -13.94
C PHE A 70 5.58 4.71 -14.77
N GLY A 71 4.45 4.34 -14.16
CA GLY A 71 3.20 4.08 -14.87
C GLY A 71 2.63 5.32 -15.59
N ILE A 72 2.87 6.52 -15.07
CA ILE A 72 2.46 7.79 -15.69
C ILE A 72 3.39 8.16 -16.85
N PHE A 73 4.71 8.07 -16.64
CA PHE A 73 5.71 8.46 -17.64
C PHE A 73 5.86 7.44 -18.77
N PHE A 74 5.79 6.13 -18.45
CA PHE A 74 6.03 5.04 -19.39
C PHE A 74 4.74 4.25 -19.63
N THR A 75 4.03 4.62 -20.70
CA THR A 75 2.71 4.06 -21.01
C THR A 75 2.75 2.76 -21.81
N LYS A 76 3.89 2.40 -22.40
CA LYS A 76 4.06 1.22 -23.27
C LYS A 76 5.43 0.56 -23.06
N GLY A 77 5.51 -0.73 -23.38
CA GLY A 77 6.75 -1.51 -23.34
C GLY A 77 7.04 -2.17 -21.99
N ILE A 78 8.23 -2.77 -21.87
CA ILE A 78 8.66 -3.57 -20.72
C ILE A 78 8.65 -2.76 -19.42
N ILE A 79 9.08 -1.49 -19.48
CA ILE A 79 9.10 -0.58 -18.32
C ILE A 79 7.69 -0.38 -17.75
N SER A 80 6.68 -0.25 -18.62
CA SER A 80 5.28 -0.09 -18.21
C SER A 80 4.77 -1.34 -17.48
N ASN A 81 5.10 -2.53 -17.99
CA ASN A 81 4.73 -3.80 -17.36
C ASN A 81 5.45 -4.00 -16.02
N LEU A 82 6.73 -3.60 -15.93
CA LEU A 82 7.48 -3.67 -14.68
C LEU A 82 6.93 -2.69 -13.64
N ALA A 83 6.55 -1.49 -14.05
CA ALA A 83 5.90 -0.52 -13.17
C ALA A 83 4.53 -1.02 -12.67
N ASP A 84 3.75 -1.68 -13.52
CA ASP A 84 2.50 -2.33 -13.14
C ASP A 84 2.74 -3.47 -12.14
N LEU A 85 3.72 -4.34 -12.41
CA LEU A 85 4.12 -5.41 -11.53
C LEU A 85 4.56 -4.88 -10.16
N LEU A 86 5.39 -3.83 -10.14
CA LEU A 86 5.85 -3.18 -8.90
C LEU A 86 4.68 -2.59 -8.10
N THR A 87 3.72 -1.96 -8.78
CA THR A 87 2.50 -1.42 -8.16
C THR A 87 1.69 -2.55 -7.51
N ARG A 88 1.47 -3.65 -8.25
CA ARG A 88 0.71 -4.81 -7.77
C ARG A 88 1.41 -5.49 -6.60
N PHE A 89 2.72 -5.72 -6.73
CA PHE A 89 3.55 -6.33 -5.68
C PHE A 89 3.49 -5.49 -4.40
N SER A 90 3.65 -4.16 -4.51
CA SER A 90 3.56 -3.25 -3.37
C SER A 90 2.18 -3.33 -2.70
N GLY A 91 1.10 -3.36 -3.49
CA GLY A 91 -0.26 -3.54 -2.95
C GLY A 91 -0.45 -4.87 -2.22
N ILE A 92 0.08 -5.97 -2.76
CA ILE A 92 0.04 -7.29 -2.11
C ILE A 92 0.80 -7.25 -0.78
N THR A 93 2.02 -6.71 -0.77
CA THR A 93 2.81 -6.56 0.46
C THR A 93 2.06 -5.75 1.51
N MET A 94 1.44 -4.63 1.13
CA MET A 94 0.61 -3.82 2.03
C MET A 94 -0.53 -4.63 2.64
N THR A 95 -1.27 -5.39 1.83
CA THR A 95 -2.38 -6.21 2.33
C THR A 95 -1.89 -7.30 3.29
N CYS A 96 -0.77 -7.96 3.00
CA CYS A 96 -0.22 -9.01 3.86
C CYS A 96 0.20 -8.45 5.22
N VAL A 97 0.92 -7.32 5.24
CA VAL A 97 1.36 -6.67 6.47
C VAL A 97 0.16 -6.22 7.31
N VAL A 98 -0.79 -5.51 6.70
CA VAL A 98 -1.97 -5.01 7.43
C VAL A 98 -2.82 -6.14 7.99
N THR A 99 -2.92 -7.27 7.27
CA THR A 99 -3.60 -8.46 7.80
C THR A 99 -2.92 -8.95 9.08
N GLY A 100 -1.58 -8.97 9.10
CA GLY A 100 -0.81 -9.31 10.29
C GLY A 100 -1.04 -8.33 11.45
N VAL A 101 -1.06 -7.03 11.16
CA VAL A 101 -1.33 -5.99 12.17
C VAL A 101 -2.72 -6.13 12.77
N ILE A 102 -3.75 -6.35 11.95
CA ILE A 102 -5.12 -6.61 12.42
C ILE A 102 -5.15 -7.85 13.32
N TRP A 103 -4.41 -8.91 12.99
CA TRP A 103 -4.34 -10.11 13.84
C TRP A 103 -3.69 -9.85 15.20
N LEU A 104 -2.65 -9.01 15.26
CA LEU A 104 -1.98 -8.65 16.52
C LEU A 104 -2.88 -7.86 17.47
N MET A 105 -3.87 -7.15 16.94
CA MET A 105 -4.85 -6.42 17.74
C MET A 105 -5.87 -7.34 18.43
N MET A 106 -5.87 -8.64 18.14
CA MET A 106 -6.77 -9.65 18.70
C MET A 106 -8.27 -9.24 18.63
N PRO A 107 -8.81 -8.96 17.43
CA PRO A 107 -10.17 -8.48 17.29
C PRO A 107 -11.19 -9.55 17.71
N SER A 108 -12.31 -9.09 18.27
CA SER A 108 -13.36 -9.97 18.77
C SER A 108 -14.05 -10.76 17.64
N ASN A 109 -14.25 -10.10 16.50
CA ASN A 109 -14.85 -10.64 15.29
C ASN A 109 -14.60 -9.68 14.10
N LEU A 110 -14.98 -10.08 12.89
CA LEU A 110 -14.77 -9.27 11.68
C LEU A 110 -15.53 -7.93 11.71
N LEU A 111 -16.72 -7.90 12.32
CA LEU A 111 -17.56 -6.71 12.36
C LEU A 111 -16.92 -5.60 13.20
N ASP A 112 -16.24 -6.00 14.28
CA ASP A 112 -15.44 -5.14 15.13
C ASP A 112 -14.32 -4.44 14.34
N VAL A 113 -13.57 -5.20 13.52
CA VAL A 113 -12.52 -4.65 12.64
C VAL A 113 -13.09 -3.63 11.65
N ILE A 114 -14.20 -3.98 10.97
CA ILE A 114 -14.79 -3.12 9.94
C ILE A 114 -15.31 -1.80 10.53
N LEU A 115 -15.90 -1.84 11.73
CA LEU A 115 -16.55 -0.68 12.32
C LEU A 115 -15.59 0.20 13.15
N ASN A 116 -14.62 -0.41 13.84
CA ASN A 116 -13.78 0.31 14.80
C ASN A 116 -12.35 0.55 14.27
N ASP A 117 -11.85 -0.29 13.37
CA ASP A 117 -10.49 -0.19 12.84
C ASP A 117 -10.46 0.38 11.41
N TYR A 118 -11.04 1.58 11.26
CA TYR A 118 -11.16 2.25 9.97
C TYR A 118 -9.80 2.55 9.32
N LEU A 119 -8.73 2.72 10.11
CA LEU A 119 -7.40 3.00 9.57
C LEU A 119 -6.82 1.77 8.87
N HIS A 120 -6.71 0.63 9.57
CA HIS A 120 -6.15 -0.58 8.97
C HIS A 120 -7.05 -1.11 7.85
N VAL A 121 -8.39 -1.00 7.97
CA VAL A 121 -9.30 -1.36 6.88
C VAL A 121 -9.08 -0.48 5.65
N SER A 122 -8.91 0.84 5.82
CA SER A 122 -8.63 1.75 4.70
C SER A 122 -7.30 1.44 4.02
N LEU A 123 -6.25 1.14 4.81
CA LEU A 123 -4.95 0.74 4.28
C LEU A 123 -5.01 -0.60 3.55
N TYR A 124 -5.73 -1.58 4.11
CA TYR A 124 -5.94 -2.89 3.50
C TYR A 124 -6.65 -2.77 2.15
N VAL A 125 -7.78 -2.06 2.11
CA VAL A 125 -8.57 -1.89 0.88
C VAL A 125 -7.80 -1.06 -0.15
N GLY A 126 -7.06 -0.03 0.29
CA GLY A 126 -6.20 0.75 -0.58
C GLY A 126 -5.07 -0.07 -1.21
N GLY A 127 -4.40 -0.90 -0.41
CA GLY A 127 -3.39 -1.85 -0.89
C GLY A 127 -4.00 -2.87 -1.86
N LEU A 128 -5.15 -3.46 -1.51
CA LEU A 128 -5.86 -4.44 -2.34
C LEU A 128 -6.30 -3.86 -3.67
N TYR A 129 -6.74 -2.60 -3.69
CA TYR A 129 -7.07 -1.88 -4.92
C TYR A 129 -5.88 -1.89 -5.88
N PHE A 130 -4.69 -1.50 -5.42
CA PHE A 130 -3.49 -1.48 -6.27
C PHE A 130 -2.96 -2.88 -6.60
N ALA A 131 -3.11 -3.86 -5.70
CA ALA A 131 -2.78 -5.26 -5.95
C ALA A 131 -3.56 -5.84 -7.14
N LEU A 132 -4.86 -5.55 -7.20
CA LEU A 132 -5.76 -6.07 -8.23
C LEU A 132 -5.72 -5.24 -9.52
N ARG A 133 -5.80 -3.91 -9.38
CA ARG A 133 -5.91 -2.99 -10.52
C ARG A 133 -4.57 -2.79 -11.22
N GLY A 134 -3.49 -2.61 -10.47
CA GLY A 134 -2.22 -2.13 -11.00
C GLY A 134 -2.27 -0.66 -11.45
N ASN A 135 -1.49 -0.33 -12.46
CA ASN A 135 -1.42 0.99 -13.08
C ASN A 135 -2.59 1.24 -14.04
N SER A 136 -3.31 2.34 -13.84
CA SER A 136 -4.28 2.83 -14.82
C SER A 136 -3.56 3.30 -16.09
N LYS A 137 -4.17 3.04 -17.25
CA LYS A 137 -3.65 3.45 -18.57
C LYS A 137 -4.46 4.62 -19.13
N TYR A 138 -3.83 5.45 -19.97
CA TYR A 138 -4.53 6.52 -20.70
C TYR A 138 -5.42 5.92 -21.80
N GLY A 139 -6.64 6.47 -21.96
CA GLY A 139 -7.52 6.17 -23.10
C GLY A 139 -8.39 4.90 -22.97
N PHE A 140 -8.52 4.34 -21.76
CA PHE A 140 -9.47 3.26 -21.44
C PHE A 140 -10.57 3.77 -20.52
#